data_AF-A0A7T9CF44-F1
#
_entry.id   AF-A0A7T9CF44-F1
#
_cell.length_a   1.000
_cell.length_b   1.000
_cell.length_c   1.000
_cell.angle_alpha   90.00
_cell.angle_beta   90.00
_cell.angle_gamma   90.00
#
_symmetry.space_group_name_H-M   'P 1'
#
loop_
_entity.id
_entity.type
_entity.pdbx_description
1 polymer ?
#
loop_
_entity_poly.entity_id
_entity_poly.type
_entity_poly.pdbx_seq_one_letter_code
_entity_poly.pdbx_strand_id
1 'polypeptide(L)'
;MADVTPAVLREAADVLGIPEQASLNEIRQKYHEQIRTWHPDVSRKDPAAAHEMTIRVKKAYDLLLDYCTNHVFSFRIEDLAQDLEQSPADFWMERFGEDPIWG
;
A
#
# COMPACT_ATOMS: atom_id res chain seq x y z
N MET A 1 21.05 0.98 5.51
CA MET A 1 19.61 0.74 5.28
C MET A 1 19.34 -0.59 5.94
N ALA A 2 18.46 -0.64 6.95
CA ALA A 2 18.14 -1.91 7.62
C ALA A 2 17.67 -2.92 6.55
N ASP A 3 17.98 -4.20 6.74
CA ASP A 3 17.58 -5.27 5.82
C ASP A 3 16.05 -5.37 5.77
N VAL A 4 15.42 -4.59 4.88
CA VAL A 4 13.97 -4.62 4.66
C VAL A 4 13.66 -5.92 3.94
N THR A 5 13.22 -6.92 4.69
CA THR A 5 12.80 -8.21 4.14
C THR A 5 11.29 -8.22 3.87
N PRO A 6 10.80 -9.06 2.94
CA PRO A 6 9.38 -9.19 2.68
C PRO A 6 8.55 -9.52 3.92
N ALA A 7 9.11 -10.31 4.85
CA ALA A 7 8.46 -10.67 6.11
C ALA A 7 8.23 -9.44 7.01
N VAL A 8 9.21 -8.54 7.10
CA VAL A 8 9.11 -7.30 7.89
C VAL A 8 8.07 -6.35 7.29
N LEU A 9 8.01 -6.26 5.95
CA LEU A 9 6.99 -5.47 5.25
C LEU A 9 5.58 -6.02 5.50
N ARG A 10 5.40 -7.34 5.46
CA ARG A 10 4.12 -7.99 5.76
C ARG A 10 3.69 -7.75 7.21
N GLU A 11 4.60 -7.89 8.16
CA GLU A 11 4.30 -7.61 9.58
C GLU A 11 3.90 -6.13 9.77
N ALA A 12 4.59 -5.19 9.12
CA ALA A 12 4.22 -3.78 9.15
C ALA A 12 2.82 -3.53 8.56
N ALA A 13 2.49 -4.20 7.45
CA ALA A 13 1.15 -4.15 6.86
C ALA A 13 0.09 -4.70 7.82
N ASP A 14 0.37 -5.80 8.52
CA ASP A 14 -0.53 -6.41 9.50
C ASP A 14 -0.80 -5.46 10.70
N VAL A 15 0.23 -4.75 11.17
CA VAL A 15 0.09 -3.74 12.25
C VAL A 15 -0.86 -2.60 11.86
N LEU A 16 -0.85 -2.18 10.60
CA LEU A 16 -1.76 -1.17 10.07
C LEU A 16 -3.12 -1.74 9.66
N GLY A 17 -3.29 -3.06 9.63
CA GLY A 17 -4.51 -3.73 9.16
C GLY A 17 -4.70 -3.62 7.66
N ILE A 18 -3.61 -3.61 6.90
CA ILE A 18 -3.61 -3.56 5.43
C ILE A 18 -3.73 -4.99 4.88
N PRO A 19 -4.64 -5.27 3.92
CA PRO A 19 -4.77 -6.59 3.30
C PRO A 19 -3.58 -6.91 2.36
N GLU A 20 -3.71 -7.87 1.45
CA GLU A 20 -2.61 -8.24 0.54
C GLU A 20 -2.20 -7.12 -0.42
N GLN A 21 -3.13 -6.22 -0.75
CA GLN A 21 -2.92 -5.10 -1.66
C GLN A 21 -3.48 -3.81 -1.06
N ALA A 22 -2.72 -2.73 -1.17
CA ALA A 22 -3.20 -1.39 -0.85
C ALA A 22 -2.38 -0.35 -1.61
N SER A 23 -3.05 0.72 -2.00
CA SER A 23 -2.45 1.95 -2.51
C SER A 23 -1.80 2.76 -1.39
N LEU A 24 -0.86 3.63 -1.75
CA LEU A 24 -0.23 4.55 -0.79
C LEU A 24 -1.25 5.44 -0.05
N ASN A 25 -2.36 5.77 -0.72
CA ASN A 25 -3.43 6.56 -0.10
C ASN A 25 -4.18 5.75 0.97
N GLU A 26 -4.46 4.47 0.72
CA GLU A 26 -5.08 3.59 1.72
C GLU A 26 -4.15 3.37 2.92
N ILE A 27 -2.85 3.20 2.70
CA ILE A 27 -1.84 3.10 3.77
C ILE A 27 -1.89 4.35 4.68
N ARG A 28 -1.90 5.55 4.09
CA ARG A 28 -2.03 6.82 4.83
C ARG A 28 -3.36 6.92 5.58
N GLN A 29 -4.45 6.52 4.95
CA GLN A 29 -5.77 6.53 5.58
C GLN A 29 -5.80 5.61 6.80
N LYS A 30 -5.33 4.37 6.67
CA LYS A 30 -5.26 3.38 7.76
C LYS A 30 -4.39 3.85 8.91
N TYR A 31 -3.25 4.48 8.60
CA TYR A 31 -2.42 5.12 9.61
C TYR A 31 -3.19 6.18 10.42
N HIS A 32 -3.90 7.10 9.75
CA HIS A 32 -4.69 8.12 10.44
C HIS A 32 -5.85 7.52 11.28
N GLU A 33 -6.50 6.47 10.79
CA GLU A 33 -7.53 5.73 11.54
C GLU A 33 -6.95 5.12 12.84
N GLN A 34 -5.77 4.52 12.76
CA GLN A 34 -5.09 3.93 13.91
C GLN A 34 -4.63 4.99 14.92
N ILE A 35 -4.05 6.09 14.46
CA ILE A 35 -3.64 7.18 15.35
C ILE A 35 -4.85 7.77 16.07
N ARG A 36 -5.97 8.01 15.38
CA ARG A 36 -7.21 8.49 16.04
C ARG A 36 -7.73 7.53 17.12
N THR A 37 -7.48 6.24 16.96
CA THR A 37 -7.93 5.20 17.89
C THR A 37 -7.03 5.07 19.12
N TRP A 38 -5.72 5.20 18.93
CA TRP A 38 -4.70 4.91 19.95
C TRP A 38 -4.02 6.15 20.53
N HIS A 39 -4.29 7.36 20.01
CA HIS A 39 -3.65 8.57 20.52
C HIS A 39 -3.93 8.73 22.02
N PRO A 40 -2.91 8.95 22.87
CA PRO A 40 -3.08 9.03 24.32
C PRO A 40 -4.07 10.12 24.75
N ASP A 41 -4.20 11.20 23.98
CA ASP A 41 -5.15 12.30 24.27
C ASP A 41 -6.61 11.95 23.94
N VAL A 42 -6.86 10.95 23.09
CA VAL A 42 -8.21 10.62 22.58
C VAL A 42 -8.68 9.27 23.10
N SER A 43 -7.77 8.33 23.31
CA SER A 43 -8.10 6.99 23.73
C SER A 43 -8.50 6.96 25.21
N ARG A 44 -9.60 6.28 25.51
CA ARG A 44 -9.99 5.93 26.90
C ARG A 44 -9.29 4.66 27.40
N LYS A 45 -8.30 4.17 26.64
CA LYS A 45 -7.54 2.96 26.98
C LYS A 45 -6.43 3.31 27.96
N ASP A 46 -5.78 2.28 28.48
CA ASP A 46 -4.60 2.45 29.31
C ASP A 46 -3.53 3.31 28.60
N PRO A 47 -3.06 4.42 29.21
CA PRO A 47 -2.11 5.34 28.58
C PRO A 47 -0.81 4.68 28.13
N ALA A 48 -0.32 3.67 28.87
CA ALA A 48 0.90 2.96 28.52
C ALA A 48 0.69 2.10 27.27
N ALA A 49 -0.40 1.32 27.23
CA ALA A 49 -0.76 0.54 26.04
C ALA A 49 -1.04 1.41 24.82
N ALA A 50 -1.71 2.55 25.00
CA ALA A 50 -1.98 3.52 23.94
C ALA A 50 -0.70 4.11 23.35
N HIS A 51 0.27 4.47 24.21
CA HIS A 51 1.57 4.97 23.79
C HIS A 51 2.39 3.91 23.02
N GLU A 52 2.46 2.68 23.53
CA GLU A 52 3.18 1.59 22.89
C GLU A 52 2.61 1.27 21.50
N MET A 53 1.28 1.17 21.39
CA MET A 53 0.61 0.93 20.11
C MET A 53 0.83 2.07 19.12
N THR A 54 0.81 3.32 19.58
CA THR A 54 1.08 4.49 18.73
C THR A 54 2.50 4.43 18.14
N ILE A 55 3.49 4.06 18.95
CA ILE A 55 4.88 3.89 18.49
C ILE A 55 4.96 2.76 17.46
N ARG A 56 4.30 1.63 17.71
CA ARG A 56 4.32 0.48 16.80
C ARG A 56 3.69 0.81 15.45
N VAL A 57 2.53 1.47 15.45
CA VAL A 57 1.83 1.94 14.25
C VAL A 57 2.69 2.93 13.47
N LYS A 58 3.33 3.90 14.16
CA LYS A 58 4.22 4.87 13.51
C LYS A 58 5.41 4.20 12.83
N LYS A 59 6.09 3.28 13.52
CA LYS A 59 7.24 2.55 12.96
C LYS A 59 6.86 1.75 11.71
N ALA A 60 5.72 1.07 11.75
CA ALA A 60 5.21 0.31 10.62
C ALA A 60 4.85 1.22 9.43
N TYR A 61 4.22 2.37 9.69
CA TYR A 61 3.93 3.36 8.66
C TYR A 61 5.19 3.93 8.01
N ASP A 62 6.19 4.32 8.82
CA ASP A 62 7.46 4.88 8.31
C ASP A 62 8.18 3.87 7.39
N LEU A 63 8.16 2.58 7.74
CA LEU A 63 8.77 1.51 6.95
C LEU A 63 8.03 1.25 5.63
N LEU A 64 6.69 1.19 5.65
CA LEU A 64 5.89 1.04 4.43
C LEU A 64 6.01 2.25 3.52
N LEU A 65 6.05 3.45 4.10
CA LEU A 65 6.21 4.68 3.36
C LEU A 65 7.56 4.68 2.62
N ASP A 66 8.65 4.40 3.33
CA ASP A 66 9.99 4.33 2.73
C ASP A 66 10.06 3.30 1.58
N TYR A 67 9.50 2.11 1.79
CA TYR A 67 9.39 1.09 0.76
C TYR A 67 8.62 1.58 -0.48
N CYS A 68 7.46 2.20 -0.30
CA CYS A 68 6.63 2.68 -1.40
C CYS A 68 7.20 3.93 -2.09
N THR A 69 7.84 4.85 -1.36
CA THR A 69 8.34 6.11 -1.91
C THR A 69 9.66 5.96 -2.65
N ASN A 70 10.44 4.93 -2.33
CA ASN A 70 11.66 4.61 -3.06
C ASN A 70 11.38 3.83 -4.37
N HIS A 71 10.11 3.57 -4.70
CA HIS A 71 9.74 3.00 -5.98
C HIS A 71 9.92 4.04 -7.09
N VAL A 72 10.76 3.74 -8.07
CA VAL A 72 11.05 4.64 -9.20
C VAL A 72 9.95 4.53 -10.24
N PHE A 73 9.29 5.64 -10.54
CA PHE A 73 8.30 5.74 -11.61
C PHE A 73 8.94 6.32 -12.87
N SER A 74 8.58 5.78 -14.03
CA SER A 74 8.90 6.41 -15.32
C SER A 74 7.78 7.37 -15.72
N PHE A 75 8.15 8.56 -16.20
CA PHE A 75 7.23 9.55 -16.76
C PHE A 75 7.43 9.73 -18.27
N ARG A 76 8.08 8.77 -18.93
CA ARG A 76 8.17 8.75 -20.39
C ARG A 76 6.79 8.44 -20.97
N ILE A 77 6.44 9.11 -22.06
CA ILE A 77 5.13 8.93 -22.70
C ILE A 77 4.92 7.47 -23.12
N GLU A 78 5.97 6.79 -23.59
CA GLU A 78 5.88 5.37 -23.98
C GLU A 78 5.57 4.45 -22.80
N ASP A 79 6.24 4.68 -21.65
CA ASP A 79 6.05 3.86 -20.45
C ASP A 79 4.67 4.13 -19.83
N LEU A 80 4.23 5.40 -19.83
CA LEU A 80 2.89 5.81 -19.38
C LEU A 80 1.78 5.28 -20.30
N ALA A 81 2.00 5.27 -21.62
CA ALA A 81 1.07 4.68 -22.57
C ALA A 81 0.88 3.20 -22.25
N GLN A 82 1.96 2.44 -22.05
CA GLN A 82 1.86 1.02 -21.69
C GLN A 82 1.12 0.80 -20.36
N ASP A 83 1.36 1.62 -19.34
CA ASP A 83 0.71 1.49 -18.03
C ASP A 83 -0.79 1.86 -18.07
N LEU A 84 -1.17 2.83 -18.93
CA LEU A 84 -2.54 3.33 -19.06
C LEU A 84 -3.38 2.60 -20.13
N GLU A 85 -2.74 2.06 -21.18
CA GLU A 85 -3.37 1.26 -22.25
C GLU A 85 -3.74 -0.15 -21.78
N GLN A 86 -3.25 -0.58 -20.61
CA GLN A 86 -3.70 -1.81 -19.95
C GLN A 86 -5.08 -1.64 -19.31
N SER A 87 -6.07 -1.22 -20.09
CA SER A 87 -7.46 -1.58 -19.83
C SER A 87 -7.56 -3.11 -20.00
N PRO A 88 -8.16 -3.85 -19.05
CA PRO A 88 -8.38 -5.28 -19.23
C PRO A 88 -9.08 -5.61 -20.55
N ALA A 89 -9.97 -4.74 -21.03
CA ALA A 89 -10.70 -4.96 -22.28
C ALA A 89 -9.80 -4.85 -23.52
N ASP A 90 -8.85 -3.92 -23.53
CA ASP A 90 -7.97 -3.68 -24.67
C ASP A 90 -6.93 -4.81 -24.79
N PHE A 91 -6.40 -5.28 -23.66
CA PHE A 91 -5.52 -6.46 -23.61
C PHE A 91 -6.20 -7.75 -24.08
N TRP A 92 -7.47 -7.97 -23.69
CA TRP A 92 -8.25 -9.12 -24.17
C TRP A 92 -8.56 -9.02 -25.67
N MET A 93 -8.89 -7.82 -26.18
CA MET A 93 -9.17 -7.60 -27.60
C MET A 93 -7.92 -7.71 -28.49
N GLU A 94 -6.76 -7.22 -28.05
CA GLU A 94 -5.53 -7.32 -28.83
C GLU A 94 -5.03 -8.77 -28.94
N ARG A 95 -5.16 -9.55 -27.86
CA ARG A 95 -4.66 -10.93 -27.82
C ARG A 95 -5.64 -11.96 -28.39
N PHE A 96 -6.95 -11.72 -28.27
CA PHE A 96 -7.99 -12.71 -28.64
C PHE A 96 -9.09 -12.16 -29.54
N GLY A 97 -9.08 -10.88 -29.91
CA GLY A 97 -10.11 -10.27 -30.76
C GLY A 97 -10.05 -10.70 -32.23
N GLU A 98 -8.90 -11.17 -32.70
CA GLU A 98 -8.72 -11.77 -34.04
C GLU A 98 -8.92 -13.30 -34.04
N ASP A 99 -9.35 -13.91 -32.93
CA ASP A 99 -9.52 -15.36 -32.86
C ASP A 99 -10.83 -15.77 -33.58
N PRO A 100 -10.77 -16.56 -34.67
CA PRO A 100 -11.94 -16.89 -35.50
C PRO A 100 -12.99 -17.77 -34.80
N ILE A 101 -12.81 -18.11 -33.53
CA ILE A 101 -13.78 -18.85 -32.71
C ILE A 101 -15.00 -18.00 -32.35
N TRP A 102 -14.93 -16.67 -32.55
CA TRP A 102 -16.02 -15.73 -32.29
C TRP A 102 -16.44 -14.90 -33.52
N GLY A 103 -16.08 -15.36 -34.74
CA GLY A 103 -16.56 -14.83 -36.02
C GLY A 103 -17.53 -15.77 -36.72
#